data_AF-A0A7K0CH60-F1
#
_entry.id   AF-A0A7K0CH60-F1
#
_cell.length_a   1.000
_cell.length_b   1.000
_cell.length_c   1.000
_cell.angle_alpha   90.00
_cell.angle_beta   90.00
_cell.angle_gamma   90.00
#
_symmetry.space_group_name_H-M   'P 1'
#
loop_
_entity.id
_entity.type
_entity.pdbx_description
1 polymer ?
#
loop_
_entity_poly.entity_id
_entity_poly.type
_entity_poly.pdbx_seq_one_letter_code
_entity_poly.pdbx_strand_id
1 'polypeptide(L)'
;MHIPVRGMGRPRQTSHMFVEFMRRPEGRALVLDVLPAVFPWVRYLPASDVREFSVELVDALAASADLDNPAGLAQLVTAWRNTAEIHSDPDLHAALRTAHTGEDYGPVPDPGE
;
A
#
# COMPACT_ATOMS: atom_id res chain seq x y z
N MET A 1 25.23 -38.83 9.61
CA MET A 1 25.45 -38.01 8.40
C MET A 1 24.47 -36.85 8.46
N HIS A 2 24.91 -35.74 9.06
CA HIS A 2 24.09 -34.56 9.33
C HIS A 2 24.53 -33.48 8.34
N ILE A 3 23.64 -33.05 7.45
CA ILE A 3 23.88 -31.93 6.54
C ILE A 3 23.31 -30.69 7.23
N PRO A 4 24.14 -29.76 7.75
CA PRO A 4 23.63 -28.47 8.19
C PRO A 4 23.41 -27.59 6.94
N VAL A 5 22.16 -27.47 6.50
CA VAL A 5 21.73 -26.36 5.64
C VAL A 5 21.30 -25.19 6.52
N ARG A 6 22.25 -24.47 7.11
CA ARG A 6 21.95 -23.16 7.72
C ARG A 6 23.20 -22.34 7.93
N GLY A 7 23.41 -21.35 7.07
CA GLY A 7 24.52 -20.41 7.26
C GLY A 7 24.90 -19.61 6.02
N MET A 8 23.98 -18.81 5.48
CA MET A 8 24.37 -17.56 4.81
C MET A 8 23.22 -16.56 4.88
N GLY A 9 22.84 -16.16 6.10
CA GLY A 9 21.95 -15.03 6.31
C GLY A 9 22.72 -13.73 6.15
N ARG A 10 22.82 -13.21 4.92
CA ARG A 10 22.96 -11.77 4.62
C ARG A 10 22.27 -11.48 3.28
N PRO A 11 21.15 -10.75 3.30
CA PRO A 11 21.21 -9.32 2.94
C PRO A 11 20.13 -8.45 3.64
N ARG A 12 20.38 -7.97 4.88
CA ARG A 12 19.50 -6.94 5.50
C ARG A 12 19.86 -5.50 5.09
N GLN A 13 21.11 -5.26 4.67
CA GLN A 13 21.61 -3.89 4.44
C GLN A 13 21.22 -3.33 3.07
N THR A 14 21.15 -4.18 2.04
CA THR A 14 20.90 -3.75 0.66
C THR A 14 19.45 -3.33 0.44
N SER A 15 18.47 -4.03 1.03
CA SER A 15 17.06 -3.63 0.94
C SER A 15 16.83 -2.28 1.62
N HIS A 16 17.45 -2.06 2.78
CA HIS A 16 17.34 -0.77 3.46
C HIS A 16 18.05 0.35 2.68
N MET A 17 19.19 0.07 2.03
CA MET A 17 19.87 1.05 1.17
C MET A 17 19.03 1.42 -0.06
N PHE A 18 18.34 0.44 -0.66
CA PHE A 18 17.38 0.69 -1.74
C PHE A 18 16.22 1.56 -1.28
N VAL A 19 15.63 1.26 -0.12
CA VAL A 19 14.53 2.03 0.48
C VAL A 19 14.97 3.46 0.79
N GLU A 20 16.14 3.64 1.41
CA GLU A 20 16.69 4.96 1.69
C GLU A 20 16.98 5.77 0.43
N PHE A 21 17.39 5.10 -0.67
CA PHE A 21 17.54 5.76 -1.96
C PHE A 21 16.17 6.17 -2.55
N MET A 22 15.17 5.29 -2.48
CA MET A 22 13.80 5.56 -2.96
C MET A 22 13.12 6.68 -2.19
N ARG A 23 13.46 6.88 -0.90
CA ARG A 23 12.98 8.00 -0.07
C ARG A 23 13.60 9.36 -0.44
N ARG A 24 14.64 9.41 -1.27
CA ARG A 24 15.21 10.70 -1.76
C ARG A 24 14.31 11.32 -2.84
N PRO A 25 14.38 12.65 -3.06
CA PRO A 25 13.58 13.32 -4.09
C PRO A 25 13.69 12.68 -5.49
N GLU A 26 14.92 12.34 -5.91
CA GLU A 26 15.21 11.67 -7.18
C GLU A 26 14.55 10.29 -7.27
N GLY A 27 14.67 9.48 -6.19
CA GLY A 27 14.08 8.15 -6.11
C GLY A 27 12.55 8.20 -6.12
N ARG A 28 11.94 9.15 -5.41
CA ARG A 28 10.49 9.37 -5.42
C ARG A 28 10.00 9.74 -6.81
N ALA A 29 10.72 10.62 -7.52
CA ALA A 29 10.37 11.00 -8.88
C ALA A 29 10.38 9.78 -9.82
N LEU A 30 11.39 8.91 -9.69
CA LEU A 30 11.44 7.66 -10.44
C LEU A 30 10.26 6.74 -10.11
N VAL A 31 9.96 6.50 -8.82
CA VAL A 31 8.82 5.68 -8.41
C VAL A 31 7.53 6.21 -9.04
N LEU A 32 7.26 7.50 -8.90
CA LEU A 32 6.06 8.15 -9.44
C LEU A 32 5.94 7.99 -10.97
N ASP A 33 7.06 7.98 -11.70
CA ASP A 33 7.09 7.79 -13.15
C ASP A 33 6.72 6.35 -13.56
N VAL A 34 7.17 5.34 -12.80
CA VAL A 34 6.89 3.92 -13.11
C VAL A 34 5.50 3.45 -12.64
N LEU A 35 4.94 4.08 -11.60
CA LEU A 35 3.71 3.63 -10.96
C LEU A 35 2.55 3.40 -11.94
N PRO A 36 2.24 4.28 -12.91
CA PRO A 36 1.15 4.05 -13.86
C PRO A 36 1.36 2.85 -14.79
N ALA A 37 2.62 2.51 -15.08
CA ALA A 37 2.95 1.36 -15.93
C ALA A 37 2.76 0.04 -15.17
N VAL A 38 3.10 0.01 -13.87
CA VAL A 38 2.98 -1.18 -13.02
C VAL A 38 1.55 -1.35 -12.48
N PHE A 39 0.91 -0.24 -12.13
CA PHE A 39 -0.41 -0.18 -11.54
C PHE A 39 -1.31 0.75 -12.36
N PRO A 40 -1.89 0.28 -13.48
CA PRO A 40 -2.67 1.13 -14.37
C PRO A 40 -3.87 1.83 -13.72
N TRP A 41 -4.38 1.34 -12.59
CA TRP A 41 -5.46 1.96 -11.84
C TRP A 41 -5.04 3.27 -11.13
N VAL A 42 -3.74 3.51 -10.93
CA VAL A 42 -3.21 4.74 -10.29
C VAL A 42 -3.62 6.00 -11.05
N ARG A 43 -3.91 5.92 -12.36
CA ARG A 43 -4.40 7.05 -13.16
C ARG A 43 -5.75 7.63 -12.70
N TYR A 44 -6.50 6.89 -11.88
CA TYR A 44 -7.76 7.33 -11.31
C TYR A 44 -7.59 8.04 -9.97
N LEU A 45 -6.39 7.99 -9.37
CA LEU A 45 -6.13 8.66 -8.10
C LEU A 45 -5.83 10.17 -8.29
N PRO A 46 -6.26 11.02 -7.35
CA PRO A 46 -5.77 12.39 -7.22
C PRO A 46 -4.25 12.43 -7.07
N ALA A 47 -3.60 13.50 -7.54
CA ALA A 47 -2.14 13.61 -7.48
C ALA A 47 -1.57 13.59 -6.05
N SER A 48 -2.35 14.01 -5.03
CA SER A 48 -1.99 13.86 -3.61
C SER A 48 -1.86 12.39 -3.22
N ASP A 49 -2.83 11.60 -3.64
CA ASP A 49 -3.02 10.21 -3.26
C ASP A 49 -2.01 9.31 -3.97
N VAL A 50 -1.65 9.64 -5.21
CA VAL A 50 -0.52 8.99 -5.90
C VAL A 50 0.79 9.20 -5.12
N ARG A 51 1.02 10.39 -4.56
CA ARG A 51 2.21 10.67 -3.74
C ARG A 51 2.16 9.91 -2.42
N GLU A 52 1.01 9.87 -1.76
CA GLU A 52 0.81 9.12 -0.52
C GLU A 52 1.04 7.62 -0.72
N PHE A 53 0.40 7.03 -1.73
CA PHE A 53 0.61 5.65 -2.14
C PHE A 53 2.09 5.35 -2.40
N SER A 54 2.83 6.25 -3.08
CA SER A 54 4.25 6.03 -3.37
C SER A 54 5.11 5.92 -2.10
N VAL A 55 4.78 6.68 -1.06
CA VAL A 55 5.50 6.65 0.22
C VAL A 55 5.19 5.35 0.94
N GLU A 56 3.91 5.01 1.08
CA GLU A 56 3.48 3.78 1.76
C GLU A 56 3.98 2.53 1.05
N LEU A 57 4.03 2.52 -0.28
CA LEU A 57 4.51 1.39 -1.07
C LEU A 57 5.99 1.09 -0.78
N VAL A 58 6.84 2.12 -0.73
CA VAL A 58 8.26 1.97 -0.43
C VAL A 58 8.46 1.45 0.99
N ASP A 59 7.68 1.94 1.95
CA ASP A 59 7.75 1.53 3.35
C ASP A 59 7.25 0.08 3.55
N ALA A 60 6.14 -0.29 2.91
CA ALA A 60 5.62 -1.65 2.94
C ALA A 60 6.56 -2.66 2.27
N LEU A 61 7.21 -2.27 1.17
CA LEU A 61 8.22 -3.10 0.51
C LEU A 61 9.42 -3.36 1.44
N ALA A 62 9.86 -2.34 2.18
CA ALA A 62 10.92 -2.46 3.18
C ALA A 62 10.52 -3.45 4.28
N ALA A 63 9.34 -3.25 4.87
CA ALA A 63 8.82 -4.10 5.95
C ALA A 63 8.63 -5.55 5.48
N SER A 64 8.09 -5.76 4.28
CA SER A 64 7.92 -7.09 3.70
C SER A 64 9.25 -7.80 3.47
N ALA A 65 10.29 -7.09 3.05
CA ALA A 65 11.63 -7.66 2.89
C ALA A 65 12.27 -8.00 4.25
N ASP A 66 12.07 -7.17 5.28
CA ASP A 66 12.62 -7.40 6.62
C ASP A 66 11.94 -8.55 7.37
N LEU A 67 10.63 -8.72 7.15
CA LEU A 67 9.80 -9.75 7.77
C LEU A 67 9.70 -11.04 6.93
N ASP A 68 10.28 -11.04 5.72
CA ASP A 68 10.12 -12.10 4.71
C ASP A 68 8.63 -12.46 4.50
N ASN A 69 7.78 -11.42 4.47
CA ASN A 69 6.33 -11.57 4.43
C ASN A 69 5.66 -10.51 3.53
N PRO A 70 5.12 -10.89 2.36
CA PRO A 70 4.50 -9.95 1.42
C PRO A 70 3.05 -9.56 1.77
N ALA A 71 2.44 -10.13 2.83
CA ALA A 71 1.01 -9.94 3.10
C ALA A 71 0.62 -8.47 3.30
N GLY A 72 1.43 -7.69 4.03
CA GLY A 72 1.17 -6.26 4.26
C GLY A 72 1.24 -5.44 2.97
N LEU A 73 2.22 -5.71 2.12
CA LEU A 73 2.35 -5.08 0.80
C LEU A 73 1.14 -5.39 -0.10
N ALA A 74 0.69 -6.65 -0.14
CA ALA A 74 -0.46 -7.05 -0.94
C ALA A 74 -1.76 -6.39 -0.45
N GLN A 75 -1.94 -6.28 0.87
CA GLN A 75 -3.07 -5.60 1.47
C GLN A 75 -3.07 -4.10 1.12
N LEU A 76 -1.91 -3.44 1.23
CA LEU A 76 -1.74 -2.03 0.87
C LEU A 76 -2.14 -1.76 -0.59
N VAL A 77 -1.62 -2.56 -1.53
CA VAL A 77 -1.94 -2.42 -2.96
C VAL A 77 -3.44 -2.62 -3.21
N THR A 78 -4.07 -3.55 -2.51
CA THR A 78 -5.52 -3.79 -2.61
C THR A 78 -6.33 -2.59 -2.08
N ALA A 79 -5.93 -2.03 -0.95
CA ALA A 79 -6.61 -0.86 -0.38
C ALA A 79 -6.57 0.34 -1.33
N TRP A 80 -5.39 0.67 -1.86
CA TRP A 80 -5.25 1.78 -2.81
C TRP A 80 -5.97 1.57 -4.13
N ARG A 81 -6.06 0.32 -4.61
CA ARG A 81 -6.89 0.00 -5.77
C ARG A 81 -8.37 0.30 -5.50
N ASN A 82 -8.89 -0.05 -4.33
CA ASN A 82 -10.27 0.26 -3.97
C ASN A 82 -10.52 1.78 -3.91
N THR A 83 -9.55 2.55 -3.39
CA THR A 83 -9.59 4.02 -3.43
C THR A 83 -9.65 4.54 -4.87
N ALA A 84 -8.85 3.97 -5.77
CA ALA A 84 -8.87 4.33 -7.19
C ALA A 84 -10.21 3.98 -7.87
N GLU A 85 -10.83 2.85 -7.51
CA GLU A 85 -12.16 2.46 -7.99
C GLU A 85 -13.21 3.48 -7.56
N ILE A 86 -13.17 3.95 -6.30
CA ILE A 86 -14.03 5.04 -5.80
C ILE A 86 -13.85 6.32 -6.62
N HIS A 87 -12.61 6.73 -6.92
CA HIS A 87 -12.38 7.93 -7.72
C HIS A 87 -12.74 7.77 -9.21
N SER A 88 -12.72 6.53 -9.73
CA SER A 88 -13.11 6.24 -11.11
C SER A 88 -14.61 6.30 -11.35
N ASP A 89 -15.40 6.11 -10.29
CA ASP A 89 -16.86 6.11 -10.31
C ASP A 89 -17.39 7.40 -9.62
N PRO A 90 -17.80 8.41 -10.40
CA PRO A 90 -18.29 9.67 -9.84
C PRO A 90 -19.60 9.51 -9.04
N ASP A 91 -20.41 8.49 -9.32
CA ASP A 91 -21.65 8.20 -8.58
C ASP A 91 -21.32 7.58 -7.21
N LEU A 92 -20.35 6.65 -7.17
CA LEU A 92 -19.83 6.09 -5.91
C LEU A 92 -19.12 7.15 -5.07
N HIS A 93 -18.33 8.02 -5.69
CA HIS A 93 -17.68 9.14 -5.02
C HIS A 93 -18.71 10.12 -4.44
N ALA A 94 -19.81 10.39 -5.15
CA ALA A 94 -20.91 11.19 -4.62
C ALA A 94 -21.64 10.49 -3.45
N ALA A 95 -21.88 9.18 -3.54
CA ALA A 95 -22.51 8.40 -2.48
C ALA A 95 -21.67 8.39 -1.19
N LEU A 96 -20.34 8.21 -1.29
CA LEU A 96 -19.43 8.24 -0.13
C LEU A 96 -19.28 9.64 0.48
N ARG A 97 -19.38 10.69 -0.33
CA ARG A 97 -19.35 12.08 0.13
C ARG A 97 -20.68 12.56 0.68
N THR A 98 -21.77 11.86 0.40
CA THR A 98 -23.06 12.14 1.01
C THR A 98 -22.91 11.79 2.50
N ALA A 99 -23.07 12.80 3.35
CA ALA A 99 -23.08 12.59 4.79
C ALA A 99 -24.13 11.50 5.08
N HIS A 100 -23.69 10.34 5.60
CA HIS A 100 -24.62 9.37 6.13
C HIS A 100 -25.38 10.12 7.20
N THR A 101 -26.70 10.14 7.10
CA THR A 101 -27.59 11.04 7.82
C THR A 101 -27.70 10.70 9.30
N GLY A 102 -26.59 10.39 9.98
CA GLY A 102 -26.56 9.98 11.39
C GLY A 102 -27.61 8.92 11.71
N GLU A 103 -28.02 8.13 10.71
CA GLU A 103 -29.00 7.09 10.88
C GLU A 103 -28.35 6.08 11.81
N ASP A 104 -28.89 6.00 13.02
CA ASP A 104 -28.54 4.98 13.97
C ASP A 104 -28.92 3.65 13.33
N TYR A 105 -27.92 2.93 12.79
CA TYR A 105 -28.08 1.64 12.14
C TYR A 105 -28.44 0.51 13.12
N GLY A 106 -28.89 0.89 14.31
CA GLY A 106 -29.24 0.02 15.40
C GLY A 106 -28.06 -0.22 16.34
N PRO A 107 -28.36 -0.64 17.58
CA PRO A 107 -27.33 -0.96 18.55
C PRO A 107 -26.43 -2.09 18.05
N VAL A 108 -25.10 -1.90 18.15
CA VAL A 108 -24.11 -2.93 17.87
C VAL A 108 -24.27 -4.05 18.92
N PRO A 109 -24.55 -5.30 18.53
CA PRO A 109 -24.61 -6.42 19.47
C PRO A 109 -23.28 -6.58 20.21
N ASP A 110 -23.34 -6.94 21.49
CA ASP A 110 -22.15 -7.22 22.29
C ASP A 110 -21.38 -8.39 21.66
N PRO A 111 -20.04 -8.36 21.56
CA PRO A 111 -19.29 -9.46 20.98
C PRO A 111 -19.38 -10.72 21.89
N GLY A 112 -20.35 -11.60 21.64
CA GLY A 112 -20.35 -12.96 22.19
C GLY A 112 -21.65 -13.45 22.84
N GLU A 113 -22.77 -13.48 22.10
CA GLU A 113 -23.84 -14.47 22.35
C GLU A 113 -23.65 -15.72 21.48
#